data_AF-A0A8S3DEU1-F1
#
_entry.id   AF-A0A8S3DEU1-F1
#
_cell.length_a   1.000
_cell.length_b   1.000
_cell.length_c   1.000
_cell.angle_alpha   90.00
_cell.angle_beta   90.00
_cell.angle_gamma   90.00
#
_symmetry.space_group_name_H-M   'P 1'
#
loop_
_entity.id
_entity.type
_entity.pdbx_description
1 polymer ?
#
loop_
_entity_poly.entity_id
_entity_poly.type
_entity_poly.pdbx_seq_one_letter_code
_entity_poly.pdbx_strand_id
1 'polypeptide(L)'
;MTILIQIIKNLFPSKIITHHICDLVNQLSEQIIKSNYVFLSIENENKTRQLFYSTIEELITLFNHCPRNERTLCEIIFPTNLVKTCIDFEYYTDNNLDINDHCIGASSFLKILHFTLNFIDHKHHENQKYIDITLQQFLVLEASTSQKISYHFLHANPTVLFENNTTLGIFIQMLIHVLLTSIIQHTCSHFNIPFKLQKYTTSDLIIILSPHITTLRLHCTKCYTFYSHVSISEIAHVLVMNKQNQCTLAIDLNVYSKNQQFRLYDCVKQGQNNFLR
;
A
#
# COMPACT_ATOMS: atom_id res chain seq x y z
N MET A 1 -30.31 -1.39 -2.80
CA MET A 1 -29.60 -2.53 -3.42
C MET A 1 -28.80 -1.97 -4.57
N THR A 2 -27.47 -1.96 -4.46
CA THR A 2 -26.58 -1.26 -5.39
C THR A 2 -26.80 -1.71 -6.84
N ILE A 3 -26.85 -0.77 -7.79
CA ILE A 3 -27.07 -1.02 -9.22
C ILE A 3 -26.11 -2.10 -9.74
N LEU A 4 -24.86 -2.06 -9.28
CA LEU A 4 -23.83 -3.03 -9.58
C LEU A 4 -24.20 -4.48 -9.22
N ILE A 5 -24.83 -4.72 -8.06
CA ILE A 5 -25.26 -6.07 -7.64
C ILE A 5 -26.33 -6.59 -8.59
N GLN A 6 -27.26 -5.73 -9.03
CA GLN A 6 -28.29 -6.13 -9.99
C GLN A 6 -27.69 -6.49 -11.34
N ILE A 7 -26.71 -5.70 -11.82
CA ILE A 7 -26.00 -5.99 -13.07
C ILE A 7 -25.29 -7.34 -12.98
N ILE A 8 -24.59 -7.62 -11.89
CA ILE A 8 -23.90 -8.91 -11.69
C ILE A 8 -24.90 -10.06 -11.63
N LYS A 9 -26.04 -9.91 -10.95
CA LYS A 9 -27.10 -10.93 -10.94
C LYS A 9 -27.65 -11.21 -12.35
N ASN A 10 -27.74 -10.18 -13.19
CA ASN A 10 -28.27 -10.32 -14.54
C ASN A 10 -27.24 -10.93 -15.50
N LEU A 11 -25.98 -10.50 -15.43
CA LEU A 11 -24.92 -10.96 -16.34
C LEU A 11 -24.31 -12.29 -15.90
N PHE A 12 -24.14 -12.50 -14.60
CA PHE A 12 -23.35 -13.58 -14.02
C PHE A 12 -24.00 -14.20 -12.75
N PRO A 13 -25.25 -14.70 -12.81
CA PRO A 13 -26.00 -15.14 -11.63
C PRO A 13 -25.31 -16.26 -10.83
N SER A 14 -24.57 -17.15 -11.50
CA SER A 14 -23.85 -18.27 -10.87
C SER A 14 -22.53 -17.90 -10.19
N LYS A 15 -22.09 -16.64 -10.32
CA LYS A 15 -20.80 -16.17 -9.78
C LYS A 15 -20.92 -15.51 -8.40
N ILE A 16 -22.14 -15.26 -7.94
CA ILE A 16 -22.40 -14.68 -6.63
C ILE A 16 -22.21 -15.74 -5.56
N ILE A 17 -21.41 -15.40 -4.56
CA ILE A 17 -21.12 -16.29 -3.45
C ILE A 17 -22.06 -15.95 -2.29
N THR A 18 -22.84 -16.95 -1.90
CA THR A 18 -23.81 -16.86 -0.80
C THR A 18 -23.31 -17.47 0.50
N HIS A 19 -22.15 -18.14 0.48
CA HIS A 19 -21.54 -18.83 1.61
C HIS A 19 -20.43 -17.98 2.26
N HIS A 20 -19.96 -18.38 3.45
CA HIS A 20 -18.86 -17.68 4.13
C HIS A 20 -17.54 -17.80 3.33
N ILE A 21 -16.67 -16.78 3.40
CA ILE A 21 -15.34 -16.77 2.74
C ILE A 21 -14.55 -18.04 3.03
N CYS A 22 -14.61 -18.54 4.27
CA CYS A 22 -13.86 -19.73 4.68
C CYS A 22 -14.32 -20.98 3.91
N ASP A 23 -15.62 -21.13 3.68
CA ASP A 23 -16.19 -22.28 2.96
C ASP A 23 -15.80 -22.21 1.48
N LEU A 24 -15.75 -20.99 0.93
CA LEU A 24 -15.36 -20.72 -0.44
C LEU A 24 -13.88 -21.04 -0.71
N VAL A 25 -12.97 -20.62 0.16
CA VAL A 25 -11.52 -20.88 0.02
C VAL A 25 -11.26 -22.39 0.01
N ASN A 26 -11.95 -23.13 0.87
CA ASN A 26 -11.82 -24.59 0.94
C ASN A 26 -12.42 -25.28 -0.30
N GLN A 27 -13.55 -24.81 -0.81
CA GLN A 27 -14.21 -25.41 -1.98
C GLN A 27 -13.53 -25.04 -3.32
N LEU A 28 -12.96 -23.84 -3.43
CA LEU A 28 -12.46 -23.31 -4.69
C LEU A 28 -10.95 -23.41 -4.85
N SER A 29 -10.20 -23.68 -3.78
CA SER A 29 -8.73 -23.81 -3.87
C SER A 29 -8.27 -24.87 -4.89
N GLU A 30 -8.93 -26.02 -5.02
CA GLU A 30 -8.45 -27.06 -5.94
C GLU A 30 -8.79 -26.82 -7.43
N GLN A 31 -9.91 -26.15 -7.73
CA GLN A 31 -10.36 -25.91 -9.11
C GLN A 31 -10.01 -24.51 -9.63
N ILE A 32 -9.97 -23.50 -8.76
CA ILE A 32 -9.75 -22.09 -9.16
C ILE A 32 -8.28 -21.71 -9.19
N ILE A 33 -7.41 -22.34 -8.39
CA ILE A 33 -5.96 -22.06 -8.45
C ILE A 33 -5.36 -22.36 -9.85
N LYS A 34 -6.06 -23.15 -10.68
CA LYS A 34 -5.68 -23.42 -12.08
C LYS A 34 -6.25 -22.43 -13.12
N SER A 35 -7.10 -21.48 -12.73
CA SER A 35 -7.83 -20.62 -13.68
C SER A 35 -7.71 -19.13 -13.33
N ASN A 36 -7.69 -18.27 -14.36
CA ASN A 36 -7.45 -16.81 -14.31
C ASN A 36 -8.59 -16.01 -13.62
N TYR A 37 -9.12 -16.49 -12.50
CA TYR A 37 -10.17 -15.82 -11.73
C TYR A 37 -9.59 -14.86 -10.69
N VAL A 38 -10.28 -13.74 -10.53
CA VAL A 38 -10.09 -12.74 -9.48
C VAL A 38 -11.27 -12.83 -8.52
N PHE A 39 -10.97 -12.78 -7.23
CA PHE A 39 -11.97 -12.77 -6.17
C PHE A 39 -12.23 -11.36 -5.71
N LEU A 40 -13.51 -11.04 -5.56
CA LEU A 40 -13.97 -9.67 -5.50
C LEU A 40 -15.02 -9.51 -4.40
N SER A 41 -15.04 -8.33 -3.81
CA SER A 41 -16.05 -7.91 -2.84
C SER A 41 -16.71 -6.62 -3.30
N ILE A 42 -17.99 -6.51 -2.97
CA ILE A 42 -18.83 -5.33 -3.23
C ILE A 42 -19.39 -4.88 -1.91
N GLU A 43 -19.16 -3.63 -1.57
CA GLU A 43 -19.81 -3.01 -0.43
C GLU A 43 -21.22 -2.56 -0.81
N ASN A 44 -22.21 -2.95 -0.02
CA ASN A 44 -23.57 -2.48 -0.18
C ASN A 44 -23.86 -1.25 0.72
N GLU A 45 -25.05 -0.69 0.59
CA GLU A 45 -25.52 0.48 1.35
C GLU A 45 -25.44 0.28 2.88
N ASN A 46 -25.53 -0.96 3.36
CA ASN A 46 -25.43 -1.31 4.79
C ASN A 46 -23.99 -1.55 5.25
N LYS A 47 -22.98 -1.24 4.42
CA LYS A 47 -21.56 -1.54 4.63
C LYS A 47 -21.25 -3.02 4.81
N THR A 48 -22.18 -3.91 4.46
CA THR A 48 -21.90 -5.34 4.40
C THR A 48 -21.41 -5.69 3.01
N ARG A 49 -20.59 -6.73 2.93
CA ARG A 49 -19.91 -7.08 1.69
C ARG A 49 -20.46 -8.36 1.09
N GLN A 50 -20.79 -8.30 -0.19
CA GLN A 50 -21.14 -9.46 -1.00
C GLN A 50 -19.93 -9.87 -1.84
N LEU A 51 -19.76 -11.17 -2.01
CA LEU A 51 -18.57 -11.75 -2.64
C LEU A 51 -18.94 -12.34 -3.99
N PHE A 52 -18.00 -12.26 -4.92
CA PHE A 52 -18.12 -12.87 -6.23
C PHE A 52 -16.73 -13.18 -6.79
N TYR A 53 -16.67 -14.01 -7.81
CA TYR A 53 -15.44 -14.30 -8.56
C TYR A 53 -15.69 -14.08 -10.04
N SER A 54 -14.67 -13.63 -10.76
CA SER A 54 -14.79 -13.20 -12.15
C SER A 54 -13.46 -13.39 -12.87
N THR A 55 -13.50 -13.64 -14.18
CA THR A 55 -12.30 -13.45 -15.02
C THR A 55 -12.07 -11.96 -15.29
N ILE A 56 -10.89 -11.61 -15.82
CA ILE A 56 -10.60 -10.24 -16.26
C ILE A 56 -11.54 -9.80 -17.40
N GLU A 57 -11.88 -10.69 -18.33
CA GLU A 57 -12.80 -10.39 -19.44
C GLU A 57 -14.23 -10.11 -18.97
N GLU A 58 -14.71 -10.91 -18.01
CA GLU A 58 -16.01 -10.71 -17.34
C GLU A 58 -16.02 -9.38 -16.57
N LEU A 59 -14.91 -9.03 -15.90
CA LEU A 59 -14.74 -7.74 -15.21
C LEU A 59 -14.81 -6.55 -16.19
N ILE A 60 -14.14 -6.64 -17.34
CA ILE A 60 -14.20 -5.60 -18.38
C ILE A 60 -15.64 -5.45 -18.88
N THR A 61 -16.32 -6.57 -19.14
CA THR A 61 -17.74 -6.59 -19.55
C THR A 61 -18.63 -5.92 -18.51
N LEU A 62 -18.41 -6.22 -17.22
CA LEU A 62 -19.13 -5.61 -16.11
C LEU A 62 -18.91 -4.08 -16.07
N PHE A 63 -17.68 -3.63 -16.23
CA PHE A 63 -17.35 -2.20 -16.21
C PHE A 63 -18.00 -1.44 -17.37
N ASN A 64 -18.13 -2.07 -18.55
CA ASN A 64 -18.81 -1.48 -19.70
C ASN A 64 -20.32 -1.26 -19.46
N HIS A 65 -20.95 -2.08 -18.60
CA HIS A 65 -22.39 -1.98 -18.28
C HIS A 65 -22.67 -1.22 -16.98
N CYS A 66 -21.65 -0.97 -16.15
CA CYS A 66 -21.80 -0.32 -14.86
C CYS A 66 -21.33 1.15 -14.90
N PRO A 67 -22.20 2.11 -14.53
CA PRO A 67 -21.81 3.52 -14.38
C PRO A 67 -20.61 3.66 -13.43
N ARG A 68 -19.64 4.51 -13.78
CA ARG A 68 -18.37 4.65 -13.03
C ARG A 68 -18.62 4.89 -11.53
N ASN A 69 -19.53 5.78 -11.18
CA ASN A 69 -19.88 6.14 -9.80
C ASN A 69 -20.55 5.02 -9.00
N GLU A 70 -20.95 3.92 -9.64
CA GLU A 70 -21.54 2.73 -9.01
C GLU A 70 -20.52 1.59 -8.86
N ARG A 71 -19.29 1.76 -9.38
CA ARG A 71 -18.24 0.74 -9.33
C ARG A 71 -17.58 0.74 -7.96
N THR A 72 -18.04 -0.13 -7.05
CA THR A 72 -17.55 -0.20 -5.66
C THR A 72 -16.76 -1.47 -5.35
N LEU A 73 -16.02 -1.95 -6.35
CA LEU A 73 -15.35 -3.24 -6.32
C LEU A 73 -13.98 -3.18 -5.64
N CYS A 74 -13.72 -4.20 -4.82
CA CYS A 74 -12.40 -4.49 -4.28
C CYS A 74 -11.98 -5.91 -4.65
N GLU A 75 -10.73 -6.08 -5.07
CA GLU A 75 -10.04 -7.37 -5.10
C GLU A 75 -9.81 -7.88 -3.68
N ILE A 76 -9.97 -9.19 -3.49
CA ILE A 76 -9.67 -9.88 -2.24
C ILE A 76 -8.33 -10.60 -2.41
N ILE A 77 -7.34 -10.20 -1.60
CA ILE A 77 -6.02 -10.82 -1.58
C ILE A 77 -6.03 -11.98 -0.59
N PHE A 78 -6.03 -13.21 -1.12
CA PHE A 78 -6.02 -14.39 -0.27
C PHE A 78 -4.67 -14.60 0.44
N PRO A 79 -4.66 -15.22 1.64
CA PRO A 79 -3.44 -15.40 2.43
C PRO A 79 -2.37 -16.25 1.76
N THR A 80 -2.74 -17.09 0.79
CA THR A 80 -1.84 -18.01 0.08
C THR A 80 -1.40 -17.49 -1.28
N ASN A 81 -1.91 -16.34 -1.72
CA ASN A 81 -1.58 -15.80 -3.03
C ASN A 81 -0.19 -15.15 -3.00
N LEU A 82 0.61 -15.44 -4.03
CA LEU A 82 1.75 -14.60 -4.35
C LEU A 82 1.25 -13.17 -4.61
N VAL A 83 1.94 -12.18 -4.05
CA VAL A 83 1.56 -10.76 -4.20
C VAL A 83 2.68 -9.96 -4.83
N LYS A 84 2.28 -9.00 -5.66
CA LYS A 84 3.17 -7.92 -6.10
C LYS A 84 3.42 -6.99 -4.92
N THR A 85 4.54 -6.27 -4.95
CA THR A 85 4.78 -5.18 -4.02
C THR A 85 3.73 -4.09 -4.21
N CYS A 86 2.95 -3.82 -3.17
CA CYS A 86 1.98 -2.72 -3.12
C CYS A 86 2.21 -1.85 -1.89
N ILE A 87 2.09 -0.54 -2.06
CA ILE A 87 2.17 0.46 -0.98
C ILE A 87 0.90 1.30 -1.02
N ASP A 88 0.18 1.37 0.09
CA ASP A 88 -0.89 2.35 0.30
C ASP A 88 -0.31 3.54 1.06
N PHE A 89 -0.28 4.71 0.42
CA PHE A 89 0.32 5.92 0.95
C PHE A 89 -0.74 7.01 1.10
N GLU A 90 -1.02 7.41 2.33
CA GLU A 90 -2.06 8.37 2.63
C GLU A 90 -1.80 9.21 3.88
N TYR A 91 -2.25 10.47 3.84
CA TYR A 91 -2.24 11.36 5.00
C TYR A 91 -3.20 12.55 4.80
N TYR A 92 -3.55 13.23 5.90
CA TYR A 92 -4.41 14.42 5.88
C TYR A 92 -3.60 15.70 5.68
N THR A 93 -4.03 16.54 4.75
CA THR A 93 -3.31 17.77 4.36
C THR A 93 -3.32 18.82 5.47
N ASP A 94 -4.45 18.99 6.14
CA ASP A 94 -4.67 20.08 7.11
C ASP A 94 -3.72 20.01 8.33
N ASN A 95 -3.25 18.80 8.68
CA ASN A 95 -2.34 18.58 9.80
C ASN A 95 -0.86 18.59 9.38
N ASN A 96 -0.56 18.70 8.08
CA ASN A 96 0.79 18.57 7.51
C ASN A 96 1.09 19.73 6.55
N LEU A 97 0.78 20.95 6.96
CA LEU A 97 0.91 22.18 6.13
C LEU A 97 2.35 22.52 5.75
N ASP A 98 3.33 21.92 6.42
CA ASP A 98 4.75 22.05 6.09
C ASP A 98 5.16 21.23 4.85
N ILE A 99 4.33 20.28 4.41
CA ILE A 99 4.58 19.47 3.22
C ILE A 99 4.04 20.19 1.98
N ASN A 100 4.96 20.79 1.21
CA ASN A 100 4.63 21.48 -0.04
C ASN A 100 4.63 20.53 -1.27
N ASP A 101 5.49 19.51 -1.26
CA ASP A 101 5.52 18.46 -2.29
C ASP A 101 4.95 17.18 -1.70
N HIS A 102 3.71 16.86 -2.08
CA HIS A 102 2.99 15.71 -1.53
C HIS A 102 3.53 14.35 -2.01
N CYS A 103 4.39 14.33 -3.03
CA CYS A 103 4.99 13.12 -3.59
C CYS A 103 6.36 12.79 -2.99
N ILE A 104 6.99 13.72 -2.26
CA ILE A 104 8.37 13.57 -1.79
C ILE A 104 8.54 12.36 -0.86
N GLY A 105 7.62 12.15 0.09
CA GLY A 105 7.68 11.03 1.02
C GLY A 105 7.52 9.67 0.31
N ALA A 106 6.53 9.56 -0.57
CA ALA A 106 6.28 8.36 -1.34
C ALA A 106 7.46 8.04 -2.29
N SER A 107 7.90 9.01 -3.09
CA SER A 107 8.99 8.82 -4.04
C SER A 107 10.31 8.44 -3.36
N SER A 108 10.61 9.05 -2.21
CA SER A 108 11.81 8.74 -1.42
C SER A 108 11.75 7.33 -0.84
N PHE A 109 10.59 6.92 -0.32
CA PHE A 109 10.40 5.55 0.14
C PHE A 109 10.55 4.54 -1.00
N LEU A 110 9.96 4.81 -2.17
CA LEU A 110 10.07 3.94 -3.34
C LEU A 110 11.51 3.81 -3.85
N LYS A 111 12.31 4.89 -3.83
CA LYS A 111 13.75 4.82 -4.18
C LYS A 111 14.51 3.85 -3.26
N ILE A 112 14.24 3.94 -1.95
CA ILE A 112 14.88 3.09 -0.94
C ILE A 112 14.41 1.64 -1.08
N LEU A 113 13.11 1.43 -1.24
CA LEU A 113 12.52 0.11 -1.48
C LEU A 113 13.14 -0.55 -2.71
N HIS A 114 13.18 0.18 -3.82
CA HIS A 114 13.82 -0.25 -5.07
C HIS A 114 15.28 -0.67 -4.85
N PHE A 115 16.10 0.18 -4.24
CA PHE A 115 17.51 -0.16 -3.98
C PHE A 115 17.64 -1.35 -3.02
N THR A 116 16.78 -1.45 -2.01
CA THR A 116 16.77 -2.60 -1.08
C THR A 116 16.50 -3.90 -1.83
N LEU A 117 15.51 -3.92 -2.70
CA LEU A 117 15.16 -5.09 -3.51
C LEU A 117 16.31 -5.46 -4.45
N ASN A 118 16.94 -4.49 -5.11
CA ASN A 118 18.11 -4.75 -5.98
C ASN A 118 19.33 -5.26 -5.20
N PHE A 119 19.55 -4.75 -3.98
CA PHE A 119 20.62 -5.24 -3.12
C PHE A 119 20.40 -6.69 -2.70
N ILE A 120 19.17 -7.06 -2.35
CA ILE A 120 18.78 -8.44 -2.02
C ILE A 120 19.00 -9.34 -3.25
N ASP A 121 18.50 -8.93 -4.42
CA ASP A 121 18.66 -9.67 -5.67
C ASP A 121 20.14 -9.95 -6.00
N HIS A 122 20.99 -8.90 -5.96
CA HIS A 122 22.43 -9.04 -6.19
C HIS A 122 23.09 -10.02 -5.20
N LYS A 123 22.68 -10.04 -3.93
CA LYS A 123 23.24 -10.98 -2.95
C LYS A 123 22.80 -12.42 -3.16
N HIS A 124 21.64 -12.66 -3.76
CA HIS A 124 21.11 -14.00 -4.00
C HIS A 124 21.50 -14.57 -5.36
N HIS A 125 21.79 -13.72 -6.36
CA HIS A 125 22.09 -14.13 -7.72
C HIS A 125 23.46 -13.60 -8.18
N GLU A 126 24.55 -14.23 -7.71
CA GLU A 126 25.93 -13.88 -8.11
C GLU A 126 26.20 -14.00 -9.63
N ASN A 127 25.31 -14.66 -10.42
CA ASN A 127 25.55 -14.96 -11.85
C ASN A 127 24.31 -14.89 -12.77
N GLN A 128 23.22 -14.21 -12.41
CA GLN A 128 22.07 -14.04 -13.33
C GLN A 128 21.50 -12.62 -13.37
N LYS A 129 20.78 -12.38 -14.47
CA LYS A 129 20.26 -11.10 -14.99
C LYS A 129 19.68 -10.20 -13.88
N TYR A 130 20.29 -9.05 -13.70
CA TYR A 130 19.84 -7.94 -12.85
C TYR A 130 18.33 -7.74 -12.96
N ILE A 131 17.61 -7.80 -11.84
CA ILE A 131 16.22 -7.30 -11.81
C ILE A 131 16.32 -5.78 -11.87
N ASP A 132 16.13 -5.23 -13.07
CA ASP A 132 15.99 -3.80 -13.27
C ASP A 132 14.64 -3.36 -12.71
N ILE A 133 14.54 -3.22 -11.39
CA ILE A 133 13.44 -2.53 -10.74
C ILE A 133 13.67 -1.04 -11.05
N THR A 134 12.72 -0.29 -11.58
CA THR A 134 12.88 1.18 -11.68
C THR A 134 11.64 1.85 -11.14
N LEU A 135 11.73 3.12 -10.75
CA LEU A 135 10.55 3.89 -10.34
C LEU A 135 9.47 3.93 -11.44
N GLN A 136 9.86 3.80 -12.71
CA GLN A 136 8.94 3.71 -13.86
C GLN A 136 8.12 2.41 -13.87
N GLN A 137 8.53 1.41 -13.09
CA GLN A 137 7.80 0.14 -12.96
C GLN A 137 6.76 0.17 -11.86
N PHE A 138 6.55 1.28 -11.16
CA PHE A 138 5.39 1.40 -10.28
C PHE A 138 4.21 2.01 -11.04
N LEU A 139 3.11 1.26 -11.11
CA LEU A 139 1.81 1.82 -11.43
C LEU A 139 1.36 2.67 -10.24
N VAL A 140 1.15 3.96 -10.47
CA VAL A 140 0.66 4.91 -9.47
C VAL A 140 -0.84 5.08 -9.70
N LEU A 141 -1.64 4.77 -8.68
CA LEU A 141 -3.07 5.04 -8.67
C LEU A 141 -3.39 6.09 -7.62
N GLU A 142 -3.92 7.22 -8.02
CA GLU A 142 -4.29 8.35 -7.19
C GLU A 142 -5.77 8.30 -6.80
N ALA A 143 -6.03 8.62 -5.53
CA ALA A 143 -7.36 8.90 -5.01
C ALA A 143 -7.30 10.07 -4.01
N SER A 144 -6.44 11.05 -4.26
CA SER A 144 -6.33 12.25 -3.43
C SER A 144 -7.62 13.09 -3.49
N THR A 145 -7.92 13.76 -2.38
CA THR A 145 -8.98 14.77 -2.25
C THR A 145 -8.39 16.05 -1.68
N SER A 146 -9.17 17.13 -1.59
CA SER A 146 -8.70 18.39 -0.99
C SER A 146 -8.29 18.26 0.49
N GLN A 147 -8.72 17.20 1.19
CA GLN A 147 -8.44 16.97 2.61
C GLN A 147 -7.41 15.86 2.85
N LYS A 148 -7.11 15.05 1.85
CA LYS A 148 -6.37 13.80 2.02
C LYS A 148 -5.59 13.45 0.77
N ILE A 149 -4.28 13.26 0.92
CA ILE A 149 -3.43 12.62 -0.08
C ILE A 149 -3.63 11.11 0.01
N SER A 150 -3.78 10.44 -1.14
CA SER A 150 -3.97 8.99 -1.20
C SER A 150 -3.46 8.44 -2.53
N TYR A 151 -2.44 7.59 -2.46
CA TYR A 151 -1.83 6.91 -3.60
C TYR A 151 -1.69 5.42 -3.30
N HIS A 152 -2.03 4.57 -4.26
CA HIS A 152 -1.58 3.19 -4.28
C HIS A 152 -0.43 3.06 -5.28
N PHE A 153 0.69 2.53 -4.83
CA PHE A 153 1.81 2.19 -5.71
C PHE A 153 1.85 0.68 -5.88
N LEU A 154 1.73 0.19 -7.11
CA LEU A 154 1.78 -1.23 -7.42
C LEU A 154 2.98 -1.50 -8.32
N HIS A 155 3.89 -2.35 -7.87
CA HIS A 155 5.04 -2.77 -8.67
C HIS A 155 4.57 -3.64 -9.85
N ALA A 156 4.80 -3.17 -11.06
CA ALA A 156 4.33 -3.79 -12.28
C ALA A 156 5.19 -4.98 -12.73
N ASN A 157 6.39 -5.15 -12.17
CA ASN A 157 7.29 -6.24 -12.54
C ASN A 157 6.73 -7.60 -12.06
N PRO A 158 6.40 -8.53 -12.98
CA PRO A 158 5.80 -9.81 -12.61
C PRO A 158 6.81 -10.82 -12.01
N THR A 159 8.11 -10.56 -12.06
CA THR A 159 9.14 -11.50 -11.58
C THR A 159 9.52 -11.29 -10.12
N VAL A 160 9.12 -10.16 -9.50
CA VAL A 160 9.37 -9.86 -8.09
C VAL A 160 8.07 -9.98 -7.32
N LEU A 161 7.88 -11.13 -6.68
CA LEU A 161 6.68 -11.46 -5.92
C LEU A 161 7.07 -11.82 -4.48
N PHE A 162 6.19 -11.46 -3.56
CA PHE A 162 6.24 -11.93 -2.18
C PHE A 162 5.34 -13.15 -2.05
N GLU A 163 5.72 -14.07 -1.17
CA GLU A 163 4.97 -15.31 -0.91
C GLU A 163 3.50 -15.04 -0.59
N ASN A 164 3.24 -13.98 0.18
CA ASN A 164 1.89 -13.51 0.50
C ASN A 164 1.92 -12.07 1.06
N ASN A 165 0.72 -11.51 1.24
CA ASN A 165 0.52 -10.15 1.74
C ASN A 165 1.08 -9.93 3.16
N THR A 166 1.11 -10.97 4.00
CA THR A 166 1.68 -10.86 5.36
C THR A 166 3.20 -10.74 5.30
N THR A 167 3.85 -11.56 4.46
CA THR A 167 5.30 -11.49 4.24
C THR A 167 5.72 -10.13 3.67
N LEU A 168 4.93 -9.58 2.73
CA LEU A 168 5.14 -8.21 2.23
C LEU A 168 5.04 -7.18 3.37
N GLY A 169 4.01 -7.26 4.21
CA GLY A 169 3.85 -6.33 5.34
C GLY A 169 5.00 -6.36 6.34
N ILE A 170 5.48 -7.56 6.68
CA ILE A 170 6.64 -7.73 7.56
C ILE A 170 7.87 -7.07 6.93
N PHE A 171 8.11 -7.29 5.63
CA PHE A 171 9.22 -6.68 4.91
C PHE A 171 9.15 -5.15 4.90
N ILE A 172 7.99 -4.58 4.59
CA ILE A 172 7.77 -3.12 4.60
C ILE A 172 7.96 -2.55 6.02
N GLN A 173 7.43 -3.21 7.04
CA GLN A 173 7.62 -2.81 8.44
C GLN A 173 9.10 -2.82 8.86
N MET A 174 9.85 -3.85 8.46
CA MET A 174 11.29 -3.94 8.71
C MET A 174 12.06 -2.82 8.01
N LEU A 175 11.73 -2.54 6.75
CA LEU A 175 12.36 -1.45 6.00
C LEU A 175 12.11 -0.11 6.69
N ILE A 176 10.86 0.19 7.05
CA ILE A 176 10.50 1.42 7.80
C ILE A 176 11.26 1.48 9.12
N HIS A 177 11.35 0.38 9.86
CA HIS A 177 12.08 0.33 11.13
C HIS A 177 13.56 0.74 10.95
N VAL A 178 14.24 0.22 9.93
CA VAL A 178 15.62 0.58 9.58
C VAL A 178 15.74 2.06 9.22
N LEU A 179 14.77 2.59 8.46
CA LEU A 179 14.74 4.01 8.11
C LEU A 179 14.63 4.91 9.32
N LEU A 180 13.65 4.65 10.20
CA LEU A 180 13.44 5.46 11.40
C LEU A 180 14.61 5.37 12.37
N THR A 181 15.18 4.17 12.54
CA THR A 181 16.39 3.98 13.37
C THR A 181 17.52 4.87 12.88
N SER A 182 17.70 4.94 11.56
CA SER A 182 18.76 5.75 10.98
C SER A 182 18.51 7.26 11.10
N ILE A 183 17.26 7.71 10.98
CA ILE A 183 16.89 9.10 11.27
C ILE A 183 17.21 9.42 12.73
N ILE A 184 16.93 8.52 13.66
CA ILE A 184 17.25 8.72 15.07
C ILE A 184 18.76 8.77 15.30
N GLN A 185 19.55 7.85 14.73
CA GLN A 185 21.01 7.90 14.84
C GLN A 185 21.57 9.24 14.34
N HIS A 186 21.05 9.73 13.22
CA HIS A 186 21.37 11.07 12.72
C HIS A 186 20.96 12.16 13.72
N THR A 187 19.71 12.13 14.19
CA THR A 187 19.13 13.11 15.13
C THR A 187 19.94 13.15 16.43
N CYS A 188 20.27 12.00 17.00
CA CYS A 188 21.06 11.88 18.22
C CYS A 188 22.48 12.46 18.05
N SER A 189 23.12 12.25 16.89
CA SER A 189 24.41 12.88 16.59
C SER A 189 24.32 14.41 16.46
N HIS A 190 23.19 14.93 15.98
CA HIS A 190 23.00 16.35 15.73
C HIS A 190 22.48 17.12 16.95
N PHE A 191 21.62 16.50 17.75
CA PHE A 191 20.92 17.12 18.89
C PHE A 191 21.46 16.65 20.25
N ASN A 192 22.56 15.88 20.28
CA ASN A 192 23.16 15.33 21.50
C ASN A 192 22.18 14.52 22.38
N ILE A 193 21.21 13.85 21.75
CA ILE A 193 20.24 13.03 22.47
C ILE A 193 20.90 11.67 22.78
N PRO A 194 20.99 11.25 24.05
CA PRO A 194 21.57 9.96 24.40
C PRO A 194 20.69 8.82 23.86
N PHE A 195 21.08 8.24 22.72
CA PHE A 195 20.48 7.01 22.20
C PHE A 195 21.10 5.82 22.92
N LYS A 196 20.36 5.18 23.81
CA LYS A 196 20.74 3.86 24.32
C LYS A 196 20.33 2.84 23.26
N LEU A 197 21.22 1.91 22.90
CA LEU A 197 20.83 0.71 22.14
C LEU A 197 19.88 -0.13 23.00
N GLN A 198 18.61 0.25 23.03
CA GLN A 198 17.51 -0.59 23.48
C GLN A 198 16.77 -1.10 22.24
N LYS A 199 16.10 -2.25 22.38
CA LYS A 199 15.21 -2.76 21.34
C LYS A 199 13.95 -1.88 21.32
N TYR A 200 13.99 -0.84 20.50
CA TYR A 200 12.81 -0.03 20.19
C TYR A 200 11.92 -0.77 19.19
N THR A 201 10.61 -0.63 19.31
CA THR A 201 9.66 -0.97 18.26
C THR A 201 9.55 0.18 17.25
N THR A 202 8.96 -0.06 16.07
CA THR A 202 8.69 1.03 15.11
C THR A 202 7.84 2.14 15.73
N SER A 203 6.85 1.79 16.56
CA SER A 203 6.02 2.77 17.27
C SER A 203 6.83 3.62 18.25
N ASP A 204 7.78 3.03 18.97
CA ASP A 204 8.67 3.78 19.87
C ASP A 204 9.51 4.80 19.09
N LEU A 205 10.04 4.40 17.94
CA LEU A 205 10.83 5.30 17.07
C LEU A 205 9.99 6.48 16.57
N ILE A 206 8.74 6.24 16.19
CA ILE A 206 7.78 7.29 15.77
C ILE A 206 7.56 8.29 16.90
N ILE A 207 7.33 7.79 18.13
CA ILE A 207 7.12 8.65 19.32
C ILE A 207 8.36 9.51 19.59
N ILE A 208 9.55 8.92 19.52
CA ILE A 208 10.83 9.63 19.72
C ILE A 208 11.02 10.73 18.66
N LEU A 209 10.69 10.46 17.40
CA LEU A 209 10.85 11.41 16.29
C LEU A 209 9.77 12.49 16.27
N SER A 210 8.60 12.23 16.85
CA SER A 210 7.42 13.11 16.77
C SER A 210 7.70 14.60 17.03
N PRO A 211 8.46 15.00 18.06
CA PRO A 211 8.72 16.42 18.35
C PRO A 211 9.62 17.11 17.32
N HIS A 212 10.28 16.35 16.44
CA HIS A 212 11.33 16.83 15.55
C HIS A 212 10.95 16.81 14.07
N ILE A 213 9.76 16.32 13.71
CA ILE A 213 9.40 16.00 12.31
C ILE A 213 9.48 17.21 11.39
N THR A 214 8.86 18.33 11.78
CA THR A 214 8.90 19.56 10.97
C THR A 214 10.32 20.06 10.78
N THR A 215 11.14 20.04 11.84
CA THR A 215 12.57 20.39 11.76
C THR A 215 13.33 19.46 10.83
N LEU A 216 13.09 18.15 10.91
CA LEU A 216 13.74 17.15 10.06
C LEU A 216 13.40 17.37 8.59
N ARG A 217 12.12 17.60 8.27
CA ARG A 217 11.65 17.84 6.89
C ARG A 217 12.20 19.16 6.32
N LEU A 218 12.24 20.24 7.10
CA LEU A 218 12.61 21.56 6.58
C LEU A 218 14.12 21.85 6.60
N HIS A 219 14.87 21.24 7.52
CA HIS A 219 16.24 21.69 7.82
C HIS A 219 17.31 20.59 7.71
N CYS A 220 16.93 19.32 7.54
CA CYS A 220 17.91 18.24 7.46
C CYS A 220 18.36 17.97 6.02
N THR A 221 19.46 18.61 5.59
CA THR A 221 19.99 18.47 4.23
C THR A 221 21.00 17.32 4.05
N LYS A 222 21.27 16.52 5.09
CA LYS A 222 22.28 15.44 4.98
C LYS A 222 21.74 14.25 4.19
N CYS A 223 22.58 13.68 3.33
CA CYS A 223 22.35 12.40 2.69
C CYS A 223 22.16 11.29 3.73
N TYR A 224 21.27 10.36 3.43
CA TYR A 224 21.06 9.16 4.22
C TYR A 224 22.30 8.26 4.11
N THR A 225 22.87 7.84 5.23
CA THR A 225 24.16 7.12 5.28
C THR A 225 24.15 5.81 4.50
N PHE A 226 23.00 5.14 4.41
CA PHE A 226 22.85 3.91 3.64
C PHE A 226 22.46 4.17 2.17
N TYR A 227 21.97 5.36 1.83
CA TYR A 227 21.47 5.71 0.49
C TYR A 227 21.86 7.16 0.15
N SER A 228 22.96 7.32 -0.57
CA SER A 228 23.53 8.63 -0.92
C SER A 228 22.60 9.56 -1.72
N HIS A 229 21.58 9.00 -2.38
CA HIS A 229 20.65 9.72 -3.26
C HIS A 229 19.33 10.13 -2.59
N VAL A 230 19.17 9.87 -1.29
CA VAL A 230 17.98 10.29 -0.52
C VAL A 230 18.47 10.98 0.75
N SER A 231 17.91 12.14 1.08
CA SER A 231 18.22 12.88 2.30
C SER A 231 17.36 12.42 3.48
N ILE A 232 17.82 12.72 4.71
CA ILE A 232 17.01 12.48 5.91
C ILE A 232 15.73 13.32 5.90
N SER A 233 15.77 14.56 5.37
CA SER A 233 14.57 15.37 5.16
C SER A 233 13.55 14.65 4.27
N GLU A 234 13.96 14.15 3.11
CA GLU A 234 13.12 13.38 2.19
C GLU A 234 12.48 12.16 2.87
N ILE A 235 13.24 11.41 3.68
CA ILE A 235 12.72 10.25 4.42
C ILE A 235 11.75 10.69 5.52
N ALA A 236 11.99 11.80 6.20
CA ALA A 236 11.12 12.29 7.28
C ALA A 236 9.69 12.62 6.80
N HIS A 237 9.46 12.75 5.50
CA HIS A 237 8.13 12.91 4.92
C HIS A 237 7.27 11.61 4.93
N VAL A 238 7.85 10.45 5.31
CA VAL A 238 7.05 9.23 5.56
C VAL A 238 6.36 9.27 6.92
N LEU A 239 6.83 10.08 7.86
CA LEU A 239 6.13 10.39 9.11
C LEU A 239 5.13 11.50 8.80
N VAL A 240 3.94 11.49 9.41
CA VAL A 240 2.87 12.48 9.21
C VAL A 240 2.02 12.65 10.46
N MET A 241 1.35 13.79 10.60
CA MET A 241 0.36 14.02 11.64
C MET A 241 -1.02 13.55 11.18
N ASN A 242 -1.69 12.73 11.98
CA ASN A 242 -3.07 12.32 11.73
C ASN A 242 -4.08 13.40 12.17
N LYS A 243 -5.38 13.12 12.00
CA LYS A 243 -6.48 14.02 12.41
C LYS A 243 -6.47 14.39 13.90
N GLN A 244 -5.89 13.54 14.74
CA GLN A 244 -5.77 13.73 16.19
C GLN A 244 -4.46 14.45 16.57
N ASN A 245 -3.70 14.98 15.60
CA ASN A 245 -2.37 15.54 15.82
C ASN A 245 -1.40 14.56 16.48
N GLN A 246 -1.53 13.27 16.16
CA GLN A 246 -0.57 12.25 16.56
C GLN A 246 0.32 11.91 15.37
N CYS A 247 1.62 11.79 15.61
CA CYS A 247 2.52 11.31 14.57
C CYS A 247 2.25 9.84 14.24
N THR A 248 2.18 9.53 12.95
CA THR A 248 2.03 8.19 12.37
C THR A 248 2.84 8.08 11.08
N LEU A 249 2.78 6.93 10.43
CA LEU A 249 3.29 6.72 9.07
C LEU A 249 2.26 7.16 8.03
N ALA A 250 2.73 7.72 6.92
CA ALA A 250 1.93 7.90 5.71
C ALA A 250 1.73 6.57 4.96
N ILE A 251 2.57 5.57 5.20
CA ILE A 251 2.40 4.22 4.65
C ILE A 251 1.45 3.44 5.56
N ASP A 252 0.28 3.05 5.04
CA ASP A 252 -0.69 2.28 5.81
C ASP A 252 -0.27 0.81 5.91
N LEU A 253 0.18 0.39 7.10
CA LEU A 253 0.56 -1.00 7.36
C LEU A 253 -0.64 -1.93 7.56
N ASN A 254 -1.86 -1.40 7.73
CA ASN A 254 -3.05 -2.23 7.96
C ASN A 254 -3.50 -2.97 6.70
N VAL A 255 -3.04 -2.54 5.52
CA VAL A 255 -3.35 -3.19 4.25
C VAL A 255 -2.63 -4.54 4.08
N TYR A 256 -1.70 -4.89 4.98
CA TYR A 256 -0.97 -6.17 4.92
C TYR A 256 -1.62 -7.28 5.76
N SER A 257 -2.95 -7.35 5.73
CA SER A 257 -3.74 -8.33 6.49
C SER A 257 -4.24 -9.49 5.63
N LYS A 258 -4.77 -10.54 6.28
CA LYS A 258 -5.37 -11.70 5.61
C LYS A 258 -6.70 -11.31 4.97
N ASN A 259 -6.93 -11.74 3.73
CA ASN A 259 -8.15 -11.41 2.97
C ASN A 259 -8.32 -9.90 2.78
N GLN A 260 -7.20 -9.16 2.70
CA GLN A 260 -7.23 -7.72 2.49
C GLN A 260 -8.01 -7.39 1.22
N GLN A 261 -8.79 -6.32 1.29
CA GLN A 261 -9.56 -5.83 0.17
C GLN A 261 -8.90 -4.59 -0.42
N PHE A 262 -8.47 -4.67 -1.67
CA PHE A 262 -7.89 -3.57 -2.41
C PHE A 262 -8.88 -3.05 -3.44
N ARG A 263 -9.23 -1.77 -3.35
CA ARG A 263 -10.13 -1.12 -4.32
C ARG A 263 -9.51 -1.21 -5.72
N LEU A 264 -10.33 -1.62 -6.69
CA LEU A 264 -9.90 -1.73 -8.08
C LEU A 264 -9.72 -0.35 -8.73
N TYR A 265 -8.91 -0.31 -9.80
CA TYR A 265 -8.83 0.84 -10.69
C TYR A 265 -10.22 1.26 -11.17
N ASP A 266 -10.42 2.57 -11.28
CA ASP A 266 -11.67 3.24 -11.66
C ASP A 266 -12.89 2.93 -10.77
N CYS A 267 -12.67 2.39 -9.57
CA CYS A 267 -13.70 2.18 -8.56
C CYS A 267 -13.70 3.28 -7.49
N VAL A 268 -14.86 3.50 -6.87
CA VAL A 268 -15.09 4.43 -5.77
C VAL A 268 -15.37 3.69 -4.47
N LYS A 269 -15.26 4.39 -3.34
CA LYS A 269 -15.84 3.91 -2.07
C LYS A 269 -17.34 4.16 -2.11
N GLN A 270 -18.13 3.31 -1.45
CA GLN A 270 -19.59 3.46 -1.42
C GLN A 270 -19.98 4.86 -0.92
N GLY A 271 -20.84 5.56 -1.68
CA GLY A 271 -21.28 6.92 -1.36
C GLY A 271 -20.23 8.02 -1.59
N GLN A 272 -19.11 7.71 -2.22
CA GLN A 272 -18.09 8.70 -2.60
C GLN A 272 -17.96 8.80 -4.11
N ASN A 273 -17.56 9.98 -4.60
CA ASN A 273 -17.28 10.23 -6.02
C ASN A 273 -15.78 10.39 -6.31
N ASN A 274 -14.94 9.79 -5.48
CA ASN A 274 -13.49 9.84 -5.61
C ASN A 274 -12.95 8.50 -6.12
N PHE A 275 -12.64 8.49 -7.42
CA PHE A 275 -12.17 7.32 -8.16
C PHE A 275 -10.70 7.06 -7.87
N LEU A 276 -10.32 5.78 -7.81
CA LEU A 276 -8.91 5.39 -7.87
C LEU A 276 -8.45 5.43 -9.34
N ARG A 277 -7.46 6.25 -9.70
CA ARG A 277 -7.05 6.47 -11.10
C ARG A 277 -5.54 6.45 -11.29
#